data_AF-E6V860-F1
#
_entry.id   AF-E6V860-F1
#
_cell.length_a   1.000
_cell.length_b   1.000
_cell.length_c   1.000
_cell.angle_alpha   90.00
_cell.angle_beta   90.00
_cell.angle_gamma   90.00
#
_symmetry.space_group_name_H-M   'P 1'
#
loop_
_entity.id
_entity.type
_entity.pdbx_description
1 polymer ?
#
loop_
_entity_poly.entity_id
_entity_poly.type
_entity_poly.pdbx_seq_one_letter_code
_entity_poly.pdbx_strand_id
1 'polypeptide(L)'
;MSSATQQLDAIAVRIAALGGGSGSVTALSDEALGSTELLGALPPRYGEVLLNLLDRLESSALFSEESCSFSQKDLLDNLQVWVDKARGQLVS
;
A
#
# COMPACT_ATOMS: atom_id res chain seq x y z
N MET A 1 0.53 -4.55 -20.92
CA MET A 1 0.18 -4.25 -19.51
C MET A 1 -0.05 -2.75 -19.42
N SER A 2 -1.15 -2.30 -18.81
CA SER A 2 -1.43 -0.87 -18.65
C SER A 2 -0.51 -0.25 -17.60
N SER A 3 -0.18 1.04 -17.74
CA SER A 3 0.67 1.77 -16.78
C SER A 3 0.14 1.64 -15.34
N ALA A 4 -1.18 1.77 -15.16
CA ALA A 4 -1.87 1.57 -13.87
C ALA A 4 -1.62 0.18 -13.26
N THR A 5 -1.65 -0.90 -14.07
CA THR A 5 -1.40 -2.26 -13.58
C THR A 5 0.07 -2.44 -13.17
N GLN A 6 1.01 -1.82 -13.89
CA GLN A 6 2.43 -1.86 -13.54
C GLN A 6 2.71 -1.12 -12.23
N GLN A 7 2.08 0.03 -12.03
CA GLN A 7 2.16 0.79 -10.78
C GLN A 7 1.57 0.01 -9.59
N LEU A 8 0.41 -0.65 -9.79
CA LEU A 8 -0.17 -1.50 -8.75
C LEU A 8 0.75 -2.67 -8.36
N ASP A 9 1.43 -3.27 -9.34
CA ASP A 9 2.39 -4.36 -9.10
C ASP A 9 3.61 -3.86 -8.32
N ALA A 10 4.13 -2.66 -8.64
CA ALA A 10 5.22 -2.04 -7.90
C ALA A 10 4.85 -1.79 -6.43
N ILE A 11 3.64 -1.31 -6.15
CA ILE A 11 3.12 -1.16 -4.78
C ILE A 11 3.05 -2.54 -4.07
N ALA A 12 2.54 -3.56 -4.75
CA ALA A 12 2.42 -4.91 -4.18
C ALA A 12 3.79 -5.49 -3.78
N VAL A 13 4.82 -5.30 -4.61
CA VAL A 13 6.20 -5.70 -4.34
C VAL A 13 6.74 -5.00 -3.09
N ARG A 14 6.48 -3.69 -2.92
CA ARG A 14 6.94 -2.94 -1.74
C ARG A 14 6.26 -3.38 -0.45
N ILE A 15 4.96 -3.69 -0.49
CA ILE A 15 4.25 -4.25 0.66
C ILE A 15 4.86 -5.62 1.05
N ALA A 16 5.17 -6.48 0.07
CA ALA A 16 5.81 -7.76 0.33
C ALA A 16 7.23 -7.60 0.93
N ALA A 17 8.02 -6.64 0.43
CA ALA A 17 9.34 -6.34 0.97
C ALA A 17 9.27 -5.86 2.44
N LEU A 18 8.26 -5.06 2.79
CA LEU A 18 7.98 -4.65 4.17
C LEU A 18 7.63 -5.84 5.07
N GLY A 19 6.77 -6.75 4.61
CA GLY A 19 6.43 -7.97 5.35
C GLY A 19 7.63 -8.91 5.58
N GLY A 20 8.64 -8.86 4.70
CA GLY A 20 9.92 -9.58 4.83
C GLY A 20 11.01 -8.82 5.59
N GLY A 21 10.73 -7.62 6.12
CA GLY A 21 11.70 -6.80 6.87
C GLY A 21 12.81 -6.17 6.03
N SER A 22 12.66 -6.15 4.71
CA SER A 22 13.66 -5.58 3.76
C SER A 22 13.18 -4.27 3.11
N GLY A 23 11.97 -3.81 3.43
CA GLY A 23 11.36 -2.59 2.89
C GLY A 23 11.41 -1.39 3.84
N SER A 24 10.99 -0.23 3.35
CA SER A 24 10.77 1.00 4.15
C SER A 24 9.35 1.52 3.92
N VAL A 25 8.69 1.94 5.01
CA VAL A 25 7.32 2.47 4.93
C VAL A 25 7.31 3.74 4.09
N THR A 26 8.29 4.63 4.27
CA THR A 26 8.43 5.85 3.46
C THR A 26 8.55 5.55 1.97
N ALA A 27 9.29 4.49 1.61
CA ALA A 27 9.46 4.09 0.22
C ALA A 27 8.20 3.48 -0.39
N LEU A 28 7.33 2.87 0.42
CA LEU A 28 5.99 2.45 0.01
C LEU A 28 5.08 3.66 -0.18
N SER A 29 5.06 4.60 0.78
CA SER A 29 4.23 5.81 0.71
C SER A 29 4.57 6.64 -0.53
N ASP A 30 5.85 6.84 -0.82
CA ASP A 30 6.30 7.60 -2.00
C ASP A 30 5.85 6.96 -3.33
N GLU A 31 6.03 5.64 -3.48
CA GLU A 31 5.57 4.90 -4.66
C GLU A 31 4.05 4.96 -4.82
N ALA A 32 3.32 4.78 -3.72
CA ALA A 32 1.86 4.78 -3.72
C ALA A 32 1.29 6.15 -4.13
N LEU A 33 1.85 7.24 -3.60
CA LEU A 33 1.44 8.62 -3.92
C LEU A 33 1.93 9.05 -5.32
N GLY A 34 3.06 8.53 -5.79
CA GLY A 34 3.60 8.77 -7.14
C GLY A 34 2.90 7.98 -8.25
N SER A 35 2.05 7.01 -7.90
CA SER A 35 1.32 6.15 -8.84
C SER A 35 0.09 6.84 -9.45
N THR A 36 0.30 7.94 -10.17
CA THR A 36 -0.79 8.79 -10.69
C THR A 36 -1.70 8.09 -11.69
N GLU A 37 -1.17 7.20 -12.54
CA GLU A 37 -1.95 6.45 -13.53
C GLU A 37 -2.88 5.43 -12.85
N LEU A 38 -2.40 4.78 -11.79
CA LEU A 38 -3.20 3.90 -10.94
C LEU A 38 -4.31 4.68 -10.24
N LEU A 39 -3.95 5.79 -9.57
CA LEU A 39 -4.92 6.59 -8.81
C LEU A 39 -5.98 7.24 -9.73
N GLY A 40 -5.60 7.60 -10.96
CA GLY A 40 -6.52 8.11 -11.98
C GLY A 40 -7.44 7.04 -12.58
N ALA A 41 -7.01 5.77 -12.60
CA ALA A 41 -7.79 4.65 -13.12
C ALA A 41 -8.77 4.06 -12.09
N LEU A 42 -8.60 4.36 -10.80
CA LEU A 42 -9.44 3.84 -9.72
C LEU A 42 -10.53 4.85 -9.30
N PRO A 43 -11.67 4.39 -8.76
CA PRO A 43 -12.63 5.28 -8.10
C PRO A 43 -11.98 6.06 -6.94
N PRO A 44 -12.33 7.34 -6.71
CA PRO A 44 -11.63 8.23 -5.77
C PRO A 44 -11.50 7.67 -4.34
N ARG A 45 -12.51 6.92 -3.88
CA ARG A 45 -12.50 6.21 -2.58
C ARG A 45 -11.29 5.30 -2.37
N TYR A 46 -10.68 4.76 -3.42
CA TYR A 46 -9.49 3.93 -3.29
C TYR A 46 -8.28 4.74 -2.82
N GLY A 47 -8.12 5.97 -3.31
CA GLY A 47 -7.06 6.87 -2.87
C GLY A 47 -7.22 7.28 -1.40
N GLU A 48 -8.46 7.56 -0.96
CA GLU A 48 -8.76 7.90 0.44
C GLU A 48 -8.42 6.74 1.39
N VAL A 49 -8.82 5.52 1.03
CA VAL A 49 -8.51 4.31 1.83
C VAL A 49 -7.01 4.04 1.84
N LEU A 50 -6.33 4.17 0.69
CA LEU A 50 -4.89 3.99 0.59
C LEU A 50 -4.14 4.96 1.51
N LEU A 51 -4.48 6.24 1.45
CA LEU A 51 -3.87 7.27 2.29
C LEU A 51 -4.08 6.98 3.79
N ASN A 52 -5.28 6.55 4.19
CA ASN A 52 -5.54 6.21 5.59
C ASN A 52 -4.72 5.01 6.08
N LEU A 53 -4.52 4.00 5.23
CA LEU A 53 -3.70 2.84 5.55
C LEU A 53 -2.21 3.22 5.66
N LEU A 54 -1.71 4.06 4.75
CA LEU A 54 -0.33 4.55 4.76
C LEU A 54 -0.04 5.40 6.00
N ASP A 55 -0.93 6.34 6.36
CA ASP A 55 -0.80 7.19 7.55
C ASP A 55 -0.69 6.36 8.85
N ARG A 56 -1.58 5.36 9.00
CA ARG A 56 -1.54 4.43 10.13
C ARG A 56 -0.26 3.60 10.14
N LEU A 57 0.23 3.17 8.97
CA LEU A 57 1.45 2.40 8.84
C LEU A 57 2.68 3.23 9.22
N GLU A 58 2.76 4.48 8.77
CA GLU A 58 3.84 5.42 9.14
C GLU A 58 3.86 5.69 10.64
N SER A 59 2.69 5.95 11.22
CA SER A 59 2.55 6.08 12.68
C SER A 59 3.03 4.81 13.39
N SER A 60 2.59 3.63 12.96
CA SER A 60 3.01 2.34 13.56
C SER A 60 4.51 2.09 13.49
N ALA A 61 5.21 2.60 12.46
CA ALA A 61 6.65 2.46 12.31
C ALA A 61 7.43 3.35 13.30
N LEU A 62 6.88 4.52 13.66
CA LEU A 62 7.49 5.46 14.60
C LEU A 62 7.45 4.95 16.06
N PHE A 63 6.48 4.11 16.42
CA PHE A 63 6.31 3.54 17.75
C PHE A 63 6.82 2.08 17.82
N SER A 64 8.14 1.89 17.84
CA SER A 64 8.78 0.55 17.75
C SER A 64 9.10 -0.12 19.10
N GLU A 65 8.26 0.04 20.13
CA GLU A 65 8.43 -0.66 21.43
C GLU A 65 7.59 -1.94 21.46
N GLU A 66 8.00 -2.97 20.70
CA GLU A 66 7.63 -4.40 20.81
C GLU A 66 6.13 -4.79 20.62
N SER A 67 5.17 -3.90 20.85
CA SER A 67 3.72 -4.12 20.78
C SER A 67 3.11 -3.74 19.42
N CYS A 68 3.86 -3.07 18.54
CA CYS A 68 3.35 -2.65 17.23
C CYS A 68 3.53 -3.68 16.11
N SER A 69 4.25 -4.80 16.33
CA SER A 69 4.43 -5.81 15.27
C SER A 69 3.09 -6.43 14.83
N PHE A 70 2.14 -6.59 15.76
CA PHE A 70 0.81 -7.08 15.46
C PHE A 70 0.00 -6.05 14.65
N SER A 71 0.00 -4.78 15.09
CA SER A 71 -0.70 -3.71 14.36
C SER A 71 -0.10 -3.43 12.99
N GLN A 72 1.22 -3.50 12.84
CA GLN A 72 1.88 -3.31 11.56
C GLN A 72 1.58 -4.47 10.60
N LYS A 73 1.58 -5.72 11.09
CA LYS A 73 1.21 -6.88 10.29
C LYS A 73 -0.23 -6.80 9.79
N ASP A 74 -1.17 -6.39 10.64
CA ASP A 74 -2.57 -6.18 10.26
C ASP A 74 -2.73 -5.07 9.20
N LEU A 75 -1.98 -3.98 9.33
CA LEU A 75 -1.96 -2.92 8.32
C LEU A 75 -1.41 -3.38 6.97
N LEU A 76 -0.35 -4.20 6.96
CA LEU A 76 0.18 -4.79 5.74
C LEU A 76 -0.81 -5.77 5.09
N ASP A 77 -1.57 -6.53 5.88
CA ASP A 77 -2.63 -7.42 5.37
C ASP A 77 -3.77 -6.61 4.73
N ASN A 78 -4.22 -5.53 5.39
CA ASN A 78 -5.22 -4.62 4.84
C ASN A 78 -4.74 -3.95 3.55
N LEU A 79 -3.46 -3.61 3.43
CA LEU A 79 -2.85 -3.10 2.18
C LEU A 79 -2.86 -4.16 1.07
N GLN A 80 -2.60 -5.43 1.39
CA GLN A 80 -2.74 -6.52 0.42
C GLN A 80 -4.19 -6.68 -0.06
N VAL A 81 -5.16 -6.60 0.86
CA VAL A 81 -6.59 -6.61 0.51
C VAL A 81 -6.96 -5.43 -0.39
N TRP A 82 -6.39 -4.24 -0.14
CA TRP A 82 -6.57 -3.08 -1.01
C TRP A 82 -6.01 -3.33 -2.42
N VAL A 83 -4.81 -3.92 -2.53
CA VAL A 83 -4.18 -4.25 -3.82
C VAL A 83 -5.06 -5.21 -4.63
N ASP A 84 -5.60 -6.26 -4.00
CA ASP A 84 -6.45 -7.24 -4.66
C ASP A 84 -7.73 -6.58 -5.21
N LYS A 85 -8.39 -5.75 -4.41
CA LYS A 85 -9.57 -4.98 -4.83
C LYS A 85 -9.25 -4.01 -5.97
N ALA A 86 -8.14 -3.28 -5.88
CA ALA A 86 -7.71 -2.36 -6.92
C ALA A 86 -7.44 -3.11 -8.23
N ARG A 87 -6.81 -4.29 -8.17
CA ARG A 87 -6.57 -5.15 -9.32
C ARG A 87 -7.89 -5.57 -9.97
N GLY A 88 -8.89 -5.93 -9.16
CA GLY A 88 -10.24 -6.24 -9.63
C GLY A 88 -10.94 -5.07 -10.33
N GLN A 89 -10.67 -3.82 -9.93
CA GLN A 89 -11.22 -2.64 -10.63
C GLN A 89 -10.54 -2.38 -11.97
N LEU A 90 -9.23 -2.62 -12.09
CA LEU A 90 -8.48 -2.34 -13.33
C LEU A 90 -8.79 -3.32 -14.48
N VAL A 91 -9.34 -4.49 -14.16
CA VAL A 91 -9.74 -5.51 -15.14
C VAL A 91 -11.23 -5.47 -15.49
N SER A 92 -11.99 -4.60 -14.81
CA SER A 92 -13.43 -4.44 -14.99
C SER A 92 -13.78 -3.34 -16.00
#